data_AF-A0A8H2JIA9-F1
#
_entry.id   AF-A0A8H2JIA9-F1
#
_cell.length_a   1.000
_cell.length_b   1.000
_cell.length_c   1.000
_cell.angle_alpha   90.00
_cell.angle_beta   90.00
_cell.angle_gamma   90.00
#
_symmetry.space_group_name_H-M   'P 1'
#
loop_
_entity.id
_entity.type
_entity.pdbx_description
1 polymer ?
#
loop_
_entity_poly.entity_id
_entity_poly.type
_entity_poly.pdbx_seq_one_letter_code
_entity_poly.pdbx_strand_id
1 'polypeptide(L)'
;MTAPTPNNMPTQVPAAAAAAAPATAEPAAAATSPAAAPATPAPPWGDDANFDPAKAWNLIQNLRSENKQLTTKVSEAKPILDAHAQSVRDEQGELETARQDLATQATRSETWRNQAVQAKVEALAAASKFVDPADAVTMIGDLTQYVTDDDGIDADKLAARIEQLVKDKPYLVATEPKRGFTPNRAQGQAGNGPLTAAQVAAVAESQGDSKTALRAKTEQLVTLRAAGA
;
A
#
# COMPACT_ATOMS: atom_id res chain seq x y z
N MET A 1 1.33 38.07 -1.00
CA MET A 1 2.36 37.20 -0.40
C MET A 1 2.97 37.93 0.79
N THR A 2 2.39 37.74 1.97
CA THR A 2 2.83 38.33 3.23
C THR A 2 3.20 37.17 4.16
N ALA A 3 4.48 37.08 4.50
CA ALA A 3 5.05 36.05 5.36
C ALA A 3 4.60 36.24 6.83
N PRO A 4 4.38 35.15 7.59
CA PRO A 4 4.11 35.25 9.03
C PRO A 4 5.40 35.39 9.84
N THR A 5 5.37 36.33 10.78
CA THR A 5 6.37 36.58 11.83
C THR A 5 6.45 35.40 12.82
N PRO A 6 7.64 34.85 13.13
CA PRO A 6 7.77 33.83 14.17
C PRO A 6 7.78 34.45 15.57
N ASN A 7 6.90 33.96 16.43
CA ASN A 7 6.80 34.34 17.84
C ASN A 7 7.79 33.49 18.66
N ASN A 8 8.82 34.14 19.19
CA ASN A 8 9.90 33.53 19.97
C ASN A 8 9.45 33.37 21.44
N MET A 9 9.35 32.15 21.95
CA MET A 9 9.21 31.88 23.39
C MET A 9 10.57 31.45 23.97
N PRO A 10 11.09 32.10 25.03
CA PRO A 10 12.21 31.57 25.79
C PRO A 10 11.76 30.59 26.88
N THR A 11 12.36 29.40 26.84
CA THR A 11 12.31 28.30 27.79
C THR A 11 13.16 28.53 29.05
N GLN A 12 12.69 27.93 30.15
CA GLN A 12 13.45 27.37 31.28
C GLN A 12 14.31 28.28 32.19
N VAL A 13 13.91 28.31 33.46
CA VAL A 13 14.78 28.60 34.62
C VAL A 13 14.95 27.28 35.40
N PRO A 14 16.17 26.88 35.80
CA PRO A 14 16.41 25.64 36.54
C PRO A 14 16.20 25.81 38.06
N ALA A 15 15.76 24.71 38.67
CA ALA A 15 15.68 24.52 40.12
C ALA A 15 17.07 24.18 40.71
N ALA A 16 17.40 24.79 41.85
CA ALA A 16 18.48 24.35 42.73
C ALA A 16 18.00 24.41 44.19
N ALA A 17 18.30 23.35 44.93
CA ALA A 17 17.80 23.07 46.27
C ALA A 17 18.82 23.41 47.38
N ALA A 18 18.26 23.76 48.54
CA ALA A 18 18.71 23.53 49.93
C ALA A 18 20.02 24.16 50.46
N ALA A 19 19.93 24.97 51.54
CA ALA A 19 20.17 24.54 52.93
C ALA A 19 20.39 25.71 53.95
N ALA A 20 19.80 25.52 55.15
CA ALA A 20 20.24 25.95 56.50
C ALA A 20 20.15 27.44 56.97
N ALA A 21 19.34 27.63 58.03
CA ALA A 21 19.29 28.74 59.02
C ALA A 21 20.34 28.49 60.16
N PRO A 22 20.52 29.29 61.27
CA PRO A 22 19.57 30.22 61.93
C PRO A 22 20.11 31.48 62.69
N ALA A 23 19.14 32.24 63.27
CA ALA A 23 19.20 33.22 64.39
C ALA A 23 19.96 34.56 64.16
N THR A 24 19.47 35.75 64.52
CA THR A 24 18.80 36.21 65.76
C THR A 24 18.25 37.64 65.55
N ALA A 25 17.04 37.98 66.04
CA ALA A 25 16.66 39.25 66.69
C ALA A 25 15.13 39.50 66.64
N GLU A 26 14.51 39.44 67.81
CA GLU A 26 13.21 40.04 68.18
C GLU A 26 13.50 41.34 68.96
N PRO A 27 12.54 42.21 69.35
CA PRO A 27 11.26 42.62 68.76
C PRO A 27 11.20 44.15 68.53
N ALA A 28 10.33 44.63 67.65
CA ALA A 28 9.83 46.00 67.74
C ALA A 28 8.36 46.04 67.36
N ALA A 29 7.53 46.26 68.39
CA ALA A 29 6.11 46.46 68.30
C ALA A 29 5.78 47.67 67.41
N ALA A 30 4.90 47.47 66.43
CA ALA A 30 4.13 48.53 65.80
C ALA A 30 2.73 48.01 65.46
N ALA A 31 1.80 48.33 66.35
CA ALA A 31 0.38 48.55 66.13
C ALA A 31 -0.35 47.71 65.06
N THR A 32 -1.10 46.71 65.53
CA THR A 32 -2.29 46.22 64.83
C THR A 32 -3.30 47.36 64.67
N SER A 33 -3.35 47.98 63.49
CA SER A 33 -4.54 48.72 63.06
C SER A 33 -5.67 47.70 62.85
N PRO A 34 -6.90 47.96 63.33
CA PRO A 34 -8.03 47.09 63.03
C PRO A 34 -8.26 47.07 61.52
N ALA A 35 -8.19 45.87 60.93
CA ALA A 35 -8.55 45.65 59.54
C ALA A 35 -10.01 46.09 59.34
N ALA A 36 -10.20 47.24 58.69
CA ALA A 36 -11.49 47.68 58.23
C ALA A 36 -12.06 46.61 57.29
N ALA A 37 -13.30 46.17 57.56
CA ALA A 37 -14.04 45.32 56.64
C ALA A 37 -14.03 45.94 55.23
N PRO A 38 -13.87 45.15 54.15
CA PRO A 38 -13.91 45.70 52.79
C PRO A 38 -15.27 46.37 52.60
N ALA A 39 -15.27 47.69 52.47
CA ALA A 39 -16.46 48.44 52.13
C ALA A 39 -16.99 47.89 50.81
N THR A 40 -18.18 47.30 50.83
CA THR A 40 -18.89 46.93 49.60
C THR A 40 -18.99 48.18 48.73
N PRO A 41 -18.52 48.15 47.47
CA PRO A 41 -18.58 49.33 46.62
C PRO A 41 -20.03 49.79 46.57
N ALA A 42 -20.25 51.04 46.98
CA ALA A 42 -21.58 51.62 46.99
C ALA A 42 -22.15 51.54 45.56
N PRO A 43 -23.40 51.08 45.40
CA PRO A 43 -23.95 50.94 44.07
C PRO A 43 -24.11 52.30 43.40
N PRO A 44 -24.13 52.35 42.05
CA PRO A 44 -24.11 53.60 41.29
C PRO A 44 -25.35 54.50 41.49
N TRP A 45 -26.35 54.04 42.25
CA TRP A 45 -27.57 54.78 42.59
C TRP A 45 -27.60 55.32 44.04
N GLY A 46 -26.52 55.19 44.81
CA GLY A 46 -26.42 55.66 46.21
C GLY A 46 -26.62 54.56 47.25
N ASP A 47 -26.41 54.88 48.53
CA ASP A 47 -26.68 53.98 49.66
C ASP A 47 -28.18 54.04 50.07
N ASP A 48 -28.62 53.13 50.94
CA ASP A 48 -30.02 53.08 51.40
C ASP A 48 -30.47 54.38 52.09
N ALA A 49 -29.54 55.17 52.63
CA ALA A 49 -29.82 56.46 53.26
C ALA A 49 -29.98 57.61 52.25
N ASN A 50 -29.34 57.54 51.08
CA ASN A 50 -29.34 58.57 50.03
C ASN A 50 -29.73 57.99 48.66
N PHE A 51 -30.68 57.05 48.65
CA PHE A 51 -31.18 56.44 47.43
C PHE A 51 -31.72 57.50 46.45
N ASP A 52 -31.23 57.49 45.22
CA ASP A 52 -31.68 58.38 44.15
C ASP A 52 -32.51 57.60 43.11
N PRO A 53 -33.86 57.68 43.18
CA PRO A 53 -34.74 56.96 42.27
C PRO A 53 -34.53 57.34 40.80
N ALA A 54 -34.15 58.59 40.52
CA ALA A 54 -33.95 59.07 39.15
C ALA A 54 -32.68 58.47 38.55
N LYS A 55 -31.58 58.38 39.32
CA LYS A 55 -30.35 57.70 38.89
C LYS A 55 -30.56 56.21 38.68
N ALA A 56 -31.23 55.53 39.62
CA ALA A 56 -31.56 54.12 39.48
C ALA A 56 -32.40 53.86 38.21
N TRP A 57 -33.40 54.70 37.96
CA TRP A 57 -34.25 54.58 36.77
C TRP A 57 -33.48 54.80 35.47
N ASN A 58 -32.64 55.83 35.40
CA ASN A 58 -31.81 56.10 34.22
C ASN A 58 -30.85 54.94 33.93
N LEU A 59 -30.23 54.36 34.96
CA LEU A 59 -29.37 53.19 34.81
C LEU A 59 -30.14 51.99 34.26
N ILE A 60 -31.33 51.69 34.80
CA ILE A 60 -32.17 50.60 34.31
C ILE A 60 -32.56 50.82 32.83
N GLN A 61 -32.89 52.05 32.44
CA GLN A 61 -33.20 52.37 31.04
C GLN A 61 -31.99 52.19 30.12
N ASN A 62 -30.81 52.64 30.55
CA ASN A 62 -29.55 52.45 29.81
C ASN A 62 -29.27 50.95 29.64
N LEU A 63 -29.29 50.16 30.71
CA LEU A 63 -29.06 48.71 30.66
C LEU A 63 -30.09 47.97 29.81
N ARG A 64 -31.35 48.41 29.79
CA ARG A 64 -32.37 47.85 28.89
C ARG A 64 -32.05 48.16 27.43
N SER A 65 -31.61 49.39 27.14
CA SER A 65 -31.22 49.78 25.78
C SER A 65 -29.99 49.02 25.30
N GLU A 66 -28.98 48.85 26.16
CA GLU A 66 -27.77 48.08 25.88
C GLU A 66 -28.08 46.60 25.67
N ASN A 67 -28.89 45.98 26.54
CA ASN A 67 -29.32 44.60 26.37
C ASN A 67 -30.09 44.40 25.06
N LYS A 68 -30.95 45.35 24.67
CA LYS A 68 -31.65 45.30 23.39
C LYS A 68 -30.67 45.34 22.23
N GLN A 69 -29.71 46.26 22.25
CA GLN A 69 -28.67 46.36 21.21
C GLN A 69 -27.80 45.10 21.14
N LEU A 70 -27.38 44.54 22.28
CA LEU A 70 -26.61 43.31 22.33
C LEU A 70 -27.40 42.11 21.83
N THR A 71 -28.68 42.00 22.21
CA THR A 71 -29.57 40.94 21.72
C THR A 71 -29.71 41.02 20.20
N THR A 72 -29.91 42.23 19.65
CA THR A 72 -29.94 42.44 18.20
C THR A 72 -28.63 42.00 17.55
N LYS A 73 -27.47 42.46 18.05
CA LYS A 73 -26.15 42.08 17.50
C LYS A 73 -25.90 40.57 17.56
N VAL A 74 -26.26 39.91 18.66
CA VAL A 74 -26.13 38.45 18.80
C VAL A 74 -27.05 37.74 17.81
N SER A 75 -28.29 38.20 17.65
CA SER A 75 -29.24 37.61 16.70
C SER A 75 -28.79 37.77 15.24
N GLU A 76 -28.09 38.85 14.91
CA GLU A 76 -27.50 39.08 13.58
C GLU A 76 -26.21 38.28 13.36
N ALA A 77 -25.35 38.16 14.38
CA ALA A 77 -24.07 37.46 14.28
C ALA A 77 -24.22 35.93 14.31
N LYS A 78 -25.21 35.42 15.05
CA LYS A 78 -25.45 33.98 15.19
C LYS A 78 -25.59 33.23 13.86
N PRO A 79 -26.43 33.64 12.90
CA PRO A 79 -26.55 32.91 11.63
C PRO A 79 -25.26 32.94 10.81
N ILE A 80 -24.45 34.00 10.92
CA ILE A 80 -23.15 34.09 10.23
C ILE A 80 -22.17 33.08 10.82
N LEU A 81 -22.12 32.97 12.15
CA LEU A 81 -21.26 32.01 12.83
C LEU A 81 -21.71 30.57 12.55
N ASP A 82 -23.02 30.31 12.60
CA ASP A 82 -23.59 28.99 12.32
C ASP A 82 -23.33 28.59 10.85
N ALA A 83 -23.45 29.53 9.89
CA ALA A 83 -23.12 29.29 8.48
C ALA A 83 -21.63 29.00 8.27
N HIS A 84 -20.74 29.76 8.92
CA HIS A 84 -19.30 29.51 8.85
C HIS A 84 -18.90 28.17 9.50
N ALA A 85 -19.53 27.82 10.62
CA ALA A 85 -19.29 26.52 11.27
C ALA A 85 -19.79 25.35 10.42
N GLN A 86 -20.81 25.57 9.59
CA GLN A 86 -21.28 24.59 8.62
C GLN A 86 -20.33 24.50 7.42
N SER A 87 -19.91 25.63 6.83
CA SER A 87 -18.99 25.62 5.69
C SER A 87 -17.65 24.95 6.03
N VAL A 88 -17.10 25.21 7.22
CA VAL A 88 -15.87 24.54 7.67
C VAL A 88 -16.05 23.03 7.80
N ARG A 89 -17.23 22.56 8.25
CA ARG A 89 -17.52 21.12 8.33
C ARG A 89 -17.65 20.50 6.95
N ASP A 90 -18.32 21.19 6.03
CA ASP A 90 -18.50 20.72 4.66
C ASP A 90 -17.14 20.65 3.94
N GLU A 91 -16.32 21.70 4.03
CA GLU A 91 -14.95 21.73 3.50
C GLU A 91 -14.07 20.61 4.07
N GLN A 92 -14.15 20.35 5.37
CA GLN A 92 -13.44 19.24 5.99
C GLN A 92 -13.90 17.88 5.46
N GLY A 93 -15.20 17.69 5.25
CA GLY A 93 -15.76 16.47 4.65
C GLY A 93 -15.33 16.26 3.20
N GLU A 94 -15.29 17.34 2.41
CA GLU A 94 -14.79 17.31 1.03
C GLU A 94 -13.29 16.99 0.98
N LEU A 95 -12.48 17.61 1.86
CA LEU A 95 -11.04 17.34 1.94
C LEU A 95 -10.75 15.89 2.36
N GLU A 96 -11.51 15.34 3.29
CA GLU A 96 -11.35 13.94 3.71
C GLU A 96 -11.72 12.98 2.58
N THR A 97 -12.83 13.26 1.88
CA THR A 97 -13.25 12.49 0.70
C THR A 97 -12.17 12.54 -0.39
N ALA A 98 -11.64 13.73 -0.70
CA ALA A 98 -10.60 13.92 -1.70
C ALA A 98 -9.30 13.18 -1.32
N ARG A 99 -8.93 13.16 -0.04
CA ARG A 99 -7.77 12.39 0.45
C ARG A 99 -7.99 10.89 0.28
N GLN A 100 -9.18 10.40 0.62
CA GLN A 100 -9.51 8.99 0.47
C GLN A 100 -9.51 8.55 -1.00
N ASP A 101 -10.03 9.39 -1.89
CA ASP A 101 -10.00 9.15 -3.33
C ASP A 101 -8.57 9.13 -3.87
N LEU A 102 -7.75 10.09 -3.47
CA LEU A 102 -6.34 10.15 -3.87
C LEU A 102 -5.57 8.91 -3.38
N ALA A 103 -5.78 8.49 -2.13
CA ALA A 103 -5.16 7.28 -1.60
C ALA A 103 -5.61 6.01 -2.35
N THR A 104 -6.89 5.93 -2.71
CA THR A 104 -7.45 4.82 -3.49
C THR A 104 -6.85 4.79 -4.91
N GLN A 105 -6.75 5.94 -5.56
CA GLN A 105 -6.13 6.07 -6.88
C GLN A 105 -4.64 5.74 -6.84
N ALA A 106 -3.90 6.22 -5.84
CA ALA A 106 -2.50 5.89 -5.64
C ALA A 106 -2.29 4.39 -5.50
N THR A 107 -3.04 3.75 -4.60
CA THR A 107 -2.99 2.28 -4.40
C THR A 107 -3.31 1.53 -5.69
N ARG A 108 -4.34 1.97 -6.43
CA ARG A 108 -4.70 1.35 -7.71
C ARG A 108 -3.61 1.53 -8.77
N SER A 109 -2.96 2.69 -8.81
CA SER A 109 -1.86 2.93 -9.74
C SER A 109 -0.65 2.06 -9.42
N GLU A 110 -0.35 1.83 -8.14
CA GLU A 110 0.75 0.98 -7.69
C GLU A 110 0.48 -0.49 -8.00
N THR A 111 -0.75 -0.97 -7.78
CA THR A 111 -1.11 -2.36 -8.11
C THR A 111 -1.00 -2.63 -9.61
N TRP A 112 -1.51 -1.72 -10.46
CA TRP A 112 -1.36 -1.85 -11.91
C TRP A 112 0.10 -1.76 -12.37
N ARG A 113 0.89 -0.87 -11.78
CA ARG A 113 2.33 -0.76 -12.08
C ARG A 113 3.06 -2.07 -11.75
N ASN A 114 2.83 -2.62 -10.56
CA ASN A 114 3.43 -3.89 -10.16
C ASN A 114 3.03 -5.03 -11.09
N GLN A 115 1.75 -5.13 -11.46
CA GLN A 115 1.26 -6.12 -12.41
C GLN A 115 1.88 -5.95 -13.80
N ALA A 116 2.05 -4.71 -14.28
CA ALA A 116 2.67 -4.43 -15.57
C ALA A 116 4.15 -4.84 -15.59
N VAL A 117 4.90 -4.56 -14.52
CA VAL A 117 6.30 -4.99 -14.39
C VAL A 117 6.39 -6.52 -14.32
N GLN A 118 5.53 -7.18 -13.53
CA GLN A 118 5.47 -8.65 -13.46
C GLN A 118 5.18 -9.27 -14.84
N ALA A 119 4.16 -8.80 -15.53
CA ALA A 119 3.82 -9.28 -16.87
C ALA A 119 4.97 -9.06 -17.87
N LYS A 120 5.71 -7.95 -17.74
CA LYS A 120 6.89 -7.69 -18.58
C LYS A 120 8.03 -8.67 -18.27
N VAL A 121 8.29 -8.96 -16.99
CA VAL A 121 9.27 -9.98 -16.57
C VAL A 121 8.89 -11.34 -17.15
N GLU A 122 7.65 -11.77 -16.97
CA GLU A 122 7.15 -13.05 -17.47
C GLU A 122 7.28 -13.15 -18.99
N ALA A 123 6.94 -12.07 -19.72
CA ALA A 123 7.07 -12.02 -21.17
C ALA A 123 8.54 -12.18 -21.62
N LEU A 124 9.49 -11.49 -20.96
CA LEU A 124 10.91 -11.61 -21.28
C LEU A 124 11.51 -12.96 -20.85
N ALA A 125 11.06 -13.52 -19.73
CA ALA A 125 11.46 -14.85 -19.25
C ALA A 125 10.97 -15.96 -20.20
N ALA A 126 9.73 -15.85 -20.68
CA ALA A 126 9.20 -16.75 -21.71
C ALA A 126 10.00 -16.65 -23.01
N ALA A 127 10.37 -15.44 -23.44
CA ALA A 127 11.25 -15.24 -24.60
C ALA A 127 12.64 -15.87 -24.40
N SER A 128 13.14 -15.87 -23.16
CA SER A 128 14.42 -16.48 -22.77
C SER A 128 14.34 -17.99 -22.50
N LYS A 129 13.20 -18.63 -22.80
CA LYS A 129 12.95 -20.07 -22.63
C LYS A 129 13.08 -20.56 -21.18
N PHE A 130 12.67 -19.76 -20.21
CA PHE A 130 12.53 -20.25 -18.83
C PHE A 130 11.56 -21.43 -18.78
N VAL A 131 11.85 -22.41 -17.93
CA VAL A 131 10.96 -23.56 -17.68
C VAL A 131 9.65 -23.08 -17.07
N ASP A 132 9.73 -22.14 -16.12
CA ASP A 132 8.59 -21.41 -15.56
C ASP A 132 8.88 -19.89 -15.62
N PRO A 133 8.13 -19.11 -16.42
CA PRO A 133 8.25 -17.66 -16.46
C PRO A 133 7.93 -16.97 -15.13
N ALA A 134 7.06 -17.55 -14.29
CA ALA A 134 6.67 -16.97 -13.01
C ALA A 134 7.82 -17.03 -11.98
N ASP A 135 8.68 -18.06 -12.07
CA ASP A 135 9.88 -18.15 -11.24
C ASP A 135 10.85 -17.00 -11.49
N ALA A 136 10.89 -16.44 -12.71
CA ALA A 136 11.75 -15.28 -12.98
C ALA A 136 11.34 -14.06 -12.13
N VAL A 137 10.05 -13.86 -11.89
CA VAL A 137 9.53 -12.76 -11.05
C VAL A 137 10.04 -12.91 -9.62
N THR A 138 9.94 -14.11 -9.05
CA THR A 138 10.39 -14.38 -7.68
C THR A 138 11.91 -14.25 -7.53
N MET A 139 12.67 -14.59 -8.57
CA MET A 139 14.13 -14.54 -8.56
C MET A 139 14.72 -13.14 -8.79
N ILE A 140 13.99 -12.24 -9.45
CA ILE A 140 14.42 -10.84 -9.63
C ILE A 140 14.26 -10.06 -8.32
N GLY A 141 13.24 -10.38 -7.51
CA GLY A 141 13.03 -9.80 -6.19
C GLY A 141 12.39 -8.41 -6.28
N ASP A 142 13.15 -7.37 -5.96
CA ASP A 142 12.64 -5.99 -5.96
C ASP A 142 12.40 -5.49 -7.38
N LEU A 143 11.12 -5.38 -7.76
CA LEU A 143 10.68 -4.94 -9.09
C LEU A 143 10.68 -3.41 -9.24
N THR A 144 10.73 -2.67 -8.13
CA THR A 144 10.61 -1.20 -8.14
C THR A 144 11.81 -0.52 -8.79
N GLN A 145 12.99 -1.15 -8.71
CA GLN A 145 14.23 -0.65 -9.32
C GLN A 145 14.23 -0.66 -10.87
N TYR A 146 13.22 -1.26 -11.50
CA TYR A 146 13.07 -1.33 -12.96
C TYR A 146 11.98 -0.39 -13.48
N VAL A 147 11.46 0.48 -12.62
CA VAL A 147 10.53 1.56 -12.99
C VAL A 147 11.36 2.84 -13.16
N THR A 148 11.14 3.55 -14.27
CA THR A 148 11.76 4.86 -14.54
C THR A 148 11.02 5.98 -13.84
N ASP A 149 11.64 7.16 -13.72
CA ASP A 149 11.03 8.34 -13.09
C ASP A 149 9.70 8.78 -13.75
N ASP A 150 9.51 8.49 -15.04
CA ASP A 150 8.30 8.81 -15.81
C ASP A 150 7.18 7.72 -15.70
N ASP A 151 7.21 6.89 -14.65
CA ASP A 151 6.32 5.73 -14.47
C ASP A 151 6.38 4.66 -15.59
N GLY A 152 7.37 4.76 -16.47
CA GLY A 152 7.70 3.75 -17.48
C GLY A 152 8.46 2.54 -16.92
N ILE A 153 8.52 1.46 -17.70
CA ILE A 153 9.29 0.26 -17.36
C ILE A 153 10.62 0.30 -18.13
N ASP A 154 11.74 0.22 -17.42
CA ASP A 154 13.08 0.09 -18.00
C ASP A 154 13.27 -1.35 -18.53
N ALA A 155 12.78 -1.57 -19.75
CA ALA A 155 12.78 -2.88 -20.39
C ALA A 155 14.21 -3.39 -20.66
N ASP A 156 15.16 -2.51 -20.93
CA ASP A 156 16.54 -2.87 -21.24
C ASP A 156 17.27 -3.36 -19.99
N LYS A 157 17.09 -2.66 -18.86
CA LYS A 157 17.62 -3.09 -17.56
C LYS A 157 16.99 -4.40 -17.10
N LEU A 158 15.69 -4.59 -17.34
CA LEU A 158 14.98 -5.83 -17.04
C LEU A 158 15.51 -7.00 -17.88
N ALA A 159 15.72 -6.78 -19.18
CA ALA A 159 16.30 -7.77 -20.09
C ALA A 159 17.72 -8.17 -19.65
N ALA A 160 18.58 -7.18 -19.36
CA ALA A 160 19.93 -7.43 -18.85
C ALA A 160 19.93 -8.23 -17.54
N ARG A 161 18.99 -7.94 -16.63
CA ARG A 161 18.84 -8.71 -15.39
C ARG A 161 18.44 -10.16 -15.66
N ILE A 162 17.51 -10.40 -16.58
CA ILE A 162 17.07 -11.74 -16.96
C ILE A 162 18.20 -12.53 -17.60
N GLU A 163 18.99 -11.91 -18.49
CA GLU A 163 20.18 -12.55 -19.05
C GLU A 163 21.21 -12.92 -17.98
N GLN A 164 21.41 -12.04 -16.98
CA GLN A 164 22.26 -12.35 -15.85
C GLN A 164 21.70 -13.51 -15.03
N LEU A 165 20.38 -13.56 -14.83
CA LEU A 165 19.71 -14.65 -14.11
C LEU A 165 19.89 -16.00 -14.83
N VAL A 166 19.83 -16.02 -16.17
CA VAL A 166 20.12 -17.21 -16.98
C VAL A 166 21.56 -17.69 -16.76
N LYS A 167 22.53 -16.78 -16.70
CA LYS A 167 23.95 -17.12 -16.47
C LYS A 167 24.17 -17.66 -15.07
N ASP A 168 23.57 -17.03 -14.06
CA ASP A 168 23.74 -17.41 -12.65
C ASP A 168 23.01 -18.73 -12.33
N LYS A 169 21.85 -18.95 -12.97
CA LYS A 169 20.94 -20.08 -12.70
C LYS A 169 20.52 -20.77 -13.99
N PRO A 170 21.44 -21.49 -14.66
CA PRO A 170 21.17 -22.12 -15.95
C PRO A 170 20.09 -23.21 -15.88
N TYR A 171 19.85 -23.77 -14.69
CA TYR A 171 18.80 -24.77 -14.46
C TYR A 171 17.38 -24.22 -14.60
N LEU A 172 17.20 -22.89 -14.61
CA LEU A 172 15.88 -22.26 -14.83
C LEU A 172 15.48 -22.22 -16.29
N VAL A 173 16.41 -22.44 -17.23
CA VAL A 173 16.15 -22.42 -18.66
C VAL A 173 15.92 -23.84 -19.18
N ALA A 174 14.89 -23.99 -20.00
CA ALA A 174 14.57 -25.26 -20.64
C ALA A 174 15.75 -25.68 -21.53
N THR A 175 16.42 -26.77 -21.12
CA THR A 175 17.41 -27.42 -21.97
C THR A 175 16.65 -28.27 -22.99
N GLU A 176 17.11 -28.31 -24.26
CA GLU A 176 16.47 -29.15 -25.27
C GLU A 176 16.30 -30.59 -24.76
N PRO A 177 15.13 -31.22 -24.97
CA PRO A 177 14.94 -32.59 -24.55
C PRO A 177 15.99 -33.45 -25.24
N LYS A 178 16.87 -34.09 -24.45
CA LYS A 178 17.79 -35.10 -24.98
C LYS A 178 16.94 -36.10 -25.74
N ARG A 179 17.13 -36.19 -27.07
CA ARG A 179 16.43 -37.16 -27.92
C ARG A 179 16.44 -38.49 -27.21
N GLY A 180 15.25 -38.98 -26.86
CA GLY A 180 15.10 -40.24 -26.16
C GLY A 180 15.86 -41.33 -26.89
N PHE A 181 16.42 -42.26 -26.12
CA PHE A 181 17.07 -43.44 -26.66
C PHE A 181 16.03 -44.18 -27.52
N THR A 182 16.09 -44.03 -28.84
CA THR A 182 15.30 -44.86 -29.75
C THR A 182 15.81 -46.28 -29.58
N PRO A 183 15.03 -47.22 -29.02
CA PRO A 183 15.47 -48.59 -28.89
C PRO A 183 15.87 -49.09 -30.27
N ASN A 184 17.12 -49.51 -30.43
CA ASN A 184 17.56 -50.09 -31.68
C ASN A 184 16.76 -51.38 -31.89
N ARG A 185 15.86 -51.41 -32.89
CA ARG A 185 15.08 -52.61 -33.20
C ARG A 185 15.96 -53.83 -33.49
N ALA A 186 17.22 -53.63 -33.88
CA ALA A 186 18.18 -54.71 -34.10
C ALA A 186 18.72 -55.34 -32.81
N GLN A 187 18.61 -54.69 -31.64
CA GLN A 187 19.10 -55.24 -30.37
C GLN A 187 18.24 -56.39 -29.81
N GLY A 188 17.12 -56.73 -30.47
CA GLY A 188 16.36 -57.97 -30.22
C GLY A 188 16.48 -59.01 -31.34
N GLN A 189 17.20 -58.72 -32.44
CA GLN A 189 17.28 -59.57 -33.62
C GLN A 189 18.63 -60.32 -33.69
N ALA A 190 19.12 -60.79 -32.54
CA ALA A 190 20.26 -61.69 -32.47
C ALA A 190 19.78 -63.13 -32.67
N GLY A 191 19.42 -63.47 -33.91
CA GLY A 191 19.14 -64.83 -34.34
C GLY A 191 19.52 -64.96 -35.80
N ASN A 192 20.65 -65.59 -36.08
CA ASN A 192 21.24 -65.76 -37.42
C ASN A 192 20.48 -66.79 -38.28
N GLY A 193 19.14 -66.80 -38.18
CA GLY A 193 18.25 -67.65 -38.96
C GLY A 193 17.56 -66.84 -40.07
N PRO A 194 17.14 -67.49 -41.16
CA PRO A 194 16.31 -66.82 -42.17
C PRO A 194 15.06 -66.24 -41.50
N LEU A 195 14.70 -65.00 -41.88
CA LEU A 195 13.49 -64.32 -41.40
C LEU A 195 12.28 -65.26 -41.51
N THR A 196 11.55 -65.44 -40.42
CA THR A 196 10.33 -66.25 -40.48
C THR A 196 9.29 -65.54 -41.33
N ALA A 197 8.38 -66.29 -41.96
CA ALA A 197 7.31 -65.70 -42.76
C ALA A 197 6.48 -64.66 -41.98
N ALA A 198 6.32 -64.84 -40.67
CA ALA A 198 5.68 -63.87 -39.77
C ALA A 198 6.47 -62.55 -39.65
N GLN A 199 7.80 -62.62 -39.57
CA GLN A 199 8.65 -61.43 -39.51
C GLN A 199 8.67 -60.68 -40.85
N VAL A 200 8.67 -61.42 -41.98
CA VAL A 200 8.57 -60.81 -43.32
C VAL A 200 7.22 -60.09 -43.48
N ALA A 201 6.13 -60.68 -43.00
CA ALA A 201 4.82 -60.05 -43.04
C ALA A 201 4.77 -58.76 -42.21
N ALA A 202 5.30 -58.76 -40.98
CA ALA A 202 5.31 -57.59 -40.11
C ALA A 202 6.16 -56.43 -40.69
N VAL A 203 7.30 -56.75 -41.33
CA VAL A 203 8.13 -55.74 -42.01
C VAL A 203 7.40 -55.16 -43.22
N ALA A 204 6.80 -56.01 -44.05
CA ALA A 204 6.05 -55.58 -45.24
C ALA A 204 4.84 -54.71 -44.88
N GLU A 205 4.10 -55.03 -43.82
CA GLU A 205 3.00 -54.20 -43.30
C GLU A 205 3.49 -52.84 -42.83
N SER A 206 4.61 -52.79 -42.10
CA SER A 206 5.19 -51.51 -41.66
C SER A 206 5.69 -50.63 -42.81
N GLN A 207 5.95 -51.23 -43.98
CA GLN A 207 6.36 -50.55 -45.21
C GLN A 207 5.19 -50.28 -46.17
N GLY A 208 3.96 -50.71 -45.83
CA GLY A 208 2.78 -50.56 -46.69
C GLY A 208 2.71 -51.52 -47.88
N ASP A 209 3.59 -52.53 -47.96
CA ASP A 209 3.56 -53.55 -49.01
C ASP A 209 2.63 -54.70 -48.64
N SER A 210 1.33 -54.45 -48.85
CA SER A 210 0.26 -55.42 -48.56
C SER A 210 0.37 -56.71 -49.38
N LYS A 211 0.95 -56.66 -50.59
CA LYS A 211 1.06 -57.83 -51.47
C LYS A 211 2.11 -58.81 -50.95
N THR A 212 3.25 -58.29 -50.49
CA THR A 212 4.31 -59.11 -49.89
C THR A 212 3.87 -59.64 -48.52
N ALA A 213 3.15 -58.83 -47.72
CA ALA A 213 2.59 -59.27 -46.44
C ALA A 213 1.59 -60.43 -46.59
N LEU A 214 0.70 -60.35 -47.58
CA LEU A 214 -0.30 -61.39 -47.82
C LEU A 214 0.35 -62.71 -48.24
N ARG A 215 1.36 -62.66 -49.12
CA ARG A 215 2.12 -63.85 -49.56
C ARG A 215 2.82 -64.52 -48.41
N ALA A 216 3.54 -63.76 -47.59
CA ALA A 216 4.25 -64.29 -46.43
C ALA A 216 3.28 -64.93 -45.40
N LYS A 217 2.11 -64.33 -45.16
CA LYS A 217 1.07 -64.94 -44.31
C LYS A 217 0.49 -66.22 -44.92
N THR A 218 0.35 -66.28 -46.24
CA THR A 218 -0.15 -67.48 -46.92
C THR A 218 0.86 -68.63 -46.80
N GLU A 219 2.15 -68.34 -46.97
CA GLU A 219 3.23 -69.31 -46.76
C GLU A 219 3.24 -69.80 -45.31
N GLN A 220 3.05 -68.91 -44.33
CA GLN A 220 2.92 -69.28 -42.91
C GLN A 220 1.76 -70.25 -42.67
N LEU A 221 0.59 -70.01 -43.28
CA LEU A 221 -0.56 -70.92 -43.16
C LEU A 221 -0.30 -72.28 -43.79
N VAL A 222 0.41 -72.31 -44.93
CA VAL A 222 0.81 -73.57 -45.58
C VAL A 222 1.81 -74.34 -44.71
N THR A 223 2.79 -73.68 -44.11
CA THR A 223 3.75 -74.33 -43.21
C THR A 223 3.06 -74.86 -41.94
N LEU A 224 2.14 -74.10 -41.35
CA LEU A 224 1.37 -74.55 -40.19
C LEU A 224 0.46 -75.73 -40.52
N ARG A 225 -0.15 -75.76 -41.70
CA ARG A 225 -0.94 -76.91 -42.17
C ARG A 225 -0.05 -78.15 -42.37
N ALA A 226 1.16 -77.98 -42.89
CA ALA A 226 2.10 -79.08 -43.11
C ALA A 226 2.72 -79.62 -41.80
N ALA A 227 2.83 -78.79 -40.76
CA ALA A 227 3.35 -79.18 -39.45
C ALA A 227 2.29 -79.81 -38.52
N GLY A 228 1.01 -79.75 -38.88
CA GLY A 228 -0.12 -80.28 -38.11
C GLY A 228 -0.72 -81.59 -38.65
N ALA A 229 -0.05 -82.25 -39.60
CA ALA A 229 -0.39 -83.56 -40.16
C ALA A 229 0.74 -84.55 -39.86
#